data_AF-A0A929NXL2-F1
#
_entry.id   AF-A0A929NXL2-F1
#
_cell.length_a   1.000
_cell.length_b   1.000
_cell.length_c   1.000
_cell.angle_alpha   90.00
_cell.angle_beta   90.00
_cell.angle_gamma   90.00
#
_symmetry.space_group_name_H-M   'P 1'
#
loop_
_entity.id
_entity.type
_entity.pdbx_description
1 polymer ?
#
loop_
_entity_poly.entity_id
_entity_poly.type
_entity_poly.pdbx_seq_one_letter_code
_entity_poly.pdbx_strand_id
1 'polypeptide(L)'
;VYVVVKSFAASMAAVISTLAERSYAYPDAIILHHQVWGYARGNKTEQLEHLKILEEWSNRVLLPIANKMGITLTKFIEKMYQNSSSGDWMEFANNAVKYKWVGYIVDDIIDTSFTQKPDIKVINPGKTILASNSVNDKQSNVLPKPKPFDVYHLYNPDKFYQY
;
A
#
# COMPACT_ATOMS: atom_id res chain seq x y z
N VAL A 1 -4.91 5.04 -9.35
CA VAL A 1 -3.69 4.29 -8.96
C VAL A 1 -3.64 3.01 -9.78
N TYR A 2 -2.49 2.70 -10.37
CA TYR A 2 -2.28 1.48 -11.15
C TYR A 2 -1.56 0.45 -10.28
N VAL A 3 -2.03 -0.79 -10.28
CA VAL A 3 -1.44 -1.88 -9.48
C VAL A 3 -0.99 -3.01 -10.40
N VAL A 4 0.19 -3.57 -10.10
CA VAL A 4 0.75 -4.71 -10.83
C VAL A 4 1.00 -5.84 -9.83
N VAL A 5 0.48 -7.04 -10.12
CA VAL A 5 0.80 -8.27 -9.37
C VAL A 5 1.82 -9.08 -10.17
N LYS A 6 3.09 -9.03 -9.75
CA LYS A 6 4.18 -9.74 -10.44
C LYS A 6 4.27 -11.23 -10.07
N SER A 7 3.80 -11.64 -8.89
CA SER A 7 3.91 -13.04 -8.47
C SER A 7 2.81 -13.46 -7.52
N PHE A 8 2.59 -12.70 -6.45
CA PHE A 8 1.60 -13.06 -5.44
C PHE A 8 0.97 -11.83 -4.80
N ALA A 9 -0.35 -11.82 -4.71
CA ALA A 9 -1.12 -10.86 -3.93
C ALA A 9 -2.14 -11.62 -3.08
N ALA A 10 -2.02 -11.52 -1.76
CA ALA A 10 -2.91 -12.18 -0.82
C ALA A 10 -3.44 -11.20 0.21
N SER A 11 -4.60 -11.51 0.79
CA SER A 11 -5.18 -10.71 1.88
C SER A 11 -5.36 -9.25 1.41
N MET A 12 -4.95 -8.26 2.21
CA MET A 12 -5.02 -6.85 1.86
C MET A 12 -4.34 -6.48 0.53
N ALA A 13 -3.28 -7.19 0.11
CA ALA A 13 -2.66 -6.92 -1.19
C ALA A 13 -3.59 -7.31 -2.35
N ALA A 14 -4.34 -8.41 -2.21
CA ALA A 14 -5.35 -8.83 -3.18
C ALA A 14 -6.53 -7.85 -3.23
N VAL A 15 -6.92 -7.27 -2.08
CA VAL A 15 -7.93 -6.21 -2.00
C VAL A 15 -7.48 -4.99 -2.81
N ILE A 16 -6.24 -4.54 -2.58
CA ILE A 16 -5.67 -3.36 -3.27
C ILE A 16 -5.61 -3.61 -4.78
N SER A 17 -5.13 -4.77 -5.23
CA SER A 17 -5.08 -5.10 -6.66
C SER A 17 -6.49 -5.22 -7.26
N THR A 18 -7.43 -5.80 -6.53
CA THR A 18 -8.81 -5.99 -7.00
C THR A 18 -9.57 -4.67 -7.10
N LEU A 19 -9.38 -3.75 -6.15
CA LEU A 19 -10.11 -2.48 -6.12
C LEU A 19 -9.40 -1.35 -6.85
N ALA A 20 -8.18 -1.55 -7.34
CA ALA A 20 -7.50 -0.59 -8.18
C ALA A 20 -8.32 -0.25 -9.43
N GLU A 21 -8.27 1.02 -9.82
CA GLU A 21 -8.88 1.51 -11.06
C GLU A 21 -8.39 0.72 -12.27
N ARG A 22 -7.08 0.42 -12.29
CA ARG A 22 -6.47 -0.51 -13.23
C ARG A 22 -5.50 -1.42 -12.51
N SER A 23 -5.69 -2.72 -12.70
CA SER A 23 -4.81 -3.76 -12.21
C SER A 23 -4.33 -4.68 -13.32
N TYR A 24 -3.04 -4.99 -13.27
CA TYR A 24 -2.35 -5.87 -14.20
C TYR A 24 -1.72 -7.03 -13.42
N ALA A 25 -1.57 -8.18 -14.05
CA ALA A 25 -0.84 -9.31 -13.46
C ALA A 25 -0.16 -10.14 -14.55
N TYR A 26 0.95 -10.79 -14.19
CA TYR A 26 1.51 -11.86 -15.02
C TYR A 26 0.59 -13.08 -14.99
N PRO A 27 0.58 -13.92 -16.05
CA PRO A 27 -0.36 -15.05 -16.16
C PRO A 27 -0.26 -16.06 -15.01
N ASP A 28 0.96 -16.26 -14.49
CA ASP A 28 1.33 -17.18 -13.41
C ASP A 28 1.24 -16.55 -12.01
N ALA A 29 0.94 -15.25 -11.92
CA ALA A 29 0.74 -14.61 -10.65
C ALA A 29 -0.50 -15.18 -9.93
N ILE A 30 -0.43 -15.30 -8.61
CA ILE A 30 -1.51 -15.86 -7.79
C ILE A 30 -2.19 -14.74 -7.01
N ILE A 31 -3.52 -14.76 -6.99
CA ILE A 31 -4.35 -13.84 -6.20
C ILE A 31 -5.15 -14.67 -5.21
N LEU A 32 -5.12 -14.28 -3.93
CA LEU A 32 -5.77 -14.99 -2.82
C LEU A 32 -6.64 -14.04 -2.00
N HIS A 33 -7.94 -14.31 -1.96
CA HIS A 33 -8.87 -13.66 -1.04
C HIS A 33 -9.29 -14.63 0.07
N HIS A 34 -9.36 -14.12 1.30
CA HIS A 34 -9.83 -14.83 2.48
C HIS A 34 -10.58 -13.85 3.40
N GLN A 35 -11.28 -14.37 4.42
CA GLN A 35 -12.03 -13.52 5.34
C GLN A 35 -11.10 -12.66 6.20
N VAL A 36 -11.64 -11.56 6.73
CA VAL A 36 -10.92 -10.76 7.73
C VAL A 36 -10.64 -11.65 8.94
N TRP A 37 -9.35 -11.81 9.23
CA TRP A 37 -8.91 -12.56 10.40
C TRP A 37 -8.74 -11.63 11.59
N GLY A 38 -9.19 -12.08 12.76
CA GLY A 38 -9.04 -11.37 14.02
C GLY A 38 -9.01 -12.32 15.19
N TYR A 39 -8.56 -11.81 16.33
CA TYR A 39 -8.51 -12.55 17.59
C TYR A 39 -9.01 -11.65 18.72
N ALA A 40 -9.92 -12.19 19.53
CA ALA A 40 -10.43 -11.54 20.72
C ALA A 40 -10.23 -12.42 21.94
N ARG A 41 -9.96 -11.79 23.08
CA ARG A 41 -9.91 -12.43 24.40
C ARG A 41 -10.58 -11.49 25.40
N GLY A 42 -11.36 -12.05 26.30
CA GLY A 42 -12.10 -11.25 27.28
C GLY A 42 -13.44 -11.90 27.62
N ASN A 43 -14.27 -11.15 28.33
CA ASN A 43 -15.63 -11.55 28.65
C ASN A 43 -16.54 -11.54 27.40
N LYS A 44 -17.78 -12.01 27.56
CA LYS A 44 -18.75 -12.11 26.46
C LYS A 44 -19.02 -10.77 25.76
N THR A 45 -19.09 -9.67 26.51
CA THR A 45 -19.37 -8.35 25.94
C THR A 45 -18.23 -7.88 25.04
N GLU A 46 -16.99 -8.01 25.52
CA GLU A 46 -15.79 -7.65 24.74
C GLU A 46 -15.68 -8.47 23.44
N GLN A 47 -16.04 -9.76 23.49
CA GLN A 47 -16.07 -10.61 22.29
C GLN A 47 -17.15 -10.18 21.30
N LEU A 48 -18.33 -9.80 21.77
CA LEU A 48 -19.40 -9.27 20.91
C LEU A 48 -19.03 -7.92 20.29
N GLU A 49 -18.32 -7.06 21.02
CA GLU A 49 -17.79 -5.80 20.50
C GLU A 49 -16.74 -6.05 19.41
N HIS A 50 -15.84 -7.01 19.62
CA HIS A 50 -14.86 -7.38 18.60
C HIS A 50 -15.51 -7.98 17.35
N LEU A 51 -16.55 -8.82 17.51
CA LEU A 51 -17.30 -9.36 16.37
C LEU A 51 -17.89 -8.25 15.49
N LYS A 52 -18.51 -7.24 16.10
CA LYS A 52 -19.02 -6.07 15.37
C LYS A 52 -17.94 -5.34 14.58
N ILE A 53 -16.74 -5.22 15.15
CA ILE A 53 -15.59 -4.61 14.45
C ILE A 53 -15.16 -5.45 13.25
N LEU A 54 -15.11 -6.78 13.38
CA LEU A 54 -14.78 -7.67 12.26
C LEU A 54 -15.83 -7.64 11.15
N GLU A 55 -17.11 -7.52 11.51
CA GLU A 55 -18.20 -7.31 10.55
C GLU A 55 -18.03 -5.99 9.80
N GLU A 56 -17.70 -4.89 10.49
CA GLU A 56 -17.39 -3.60 9.89
C GLU A 56 -16.21 -3.68 8.91
N TRP A 57 -15.12 -4.35 9.31
CA TRP A 57 -13.97 -4.58 8.42
C TRP A 57 -14.37 -5.39 7.20
N SER A 58 -15.16 -6.45 7.37
CA SER A 58 -15.65 -7.27 6.25
C SER A 58 -16.51 -6.44 5.29
N ASN A 59 -17.37 -5.58 5.81
CA ASN A 59 -18.20 -4.66 5.02
C ASN A 59 -17.37 -3.59 4.30
N ARG A 60 -16.24 -3.15 4.86
CA ARG A 60 -15.41 -2.11 4.24
C ARG A 60 -14.42 -2.66 3.24
N VAL A 61 -13.93 -3.88 3.45
CA VAL A 61 -12.84 -4.49 2.70
C VAL A 61 -13.35 -5.50 1.68
N LEU A 62 -14.24 -6.40 2.07
CA LEU A 62 -14.68 -7.52 1.24
C LEU A 62 -15.94 -7.20 0.42
N LEU A 63 -16.87 -6.41 0.95
CA LEU A 63 -18.08 -6.04 0.23
C LEU A 63 -17.79 -5.31 -1.09
N PRO A 64 -16.83 -4.36 -1.20
CA PRO A 64 -16.50 -3.76 -2.49
C PRO A 64 -16.02 -4.76 -3.54
N ILE A 65 -15.34 -5.83 -3.10
CA ILE A 65 -14.86 -6.91 -3.97
C ILE A 65 -16.05 -7.74 -4.46
N ALA A 66 -16.94 -8.15 -3.54
CA ALA A 66 -18.17 -8.85 -3.86
C ALA A 66 -19.04 -8.04 -4.84
N ASN A 67 -19.18 -6.73 -4.61
CA ASN A 67 -19.90 -5.82 -5.50
C ASN A 67 -19.26 -5.75 -6.88
N LYS A 68 -17.92 -5.67 -6.98
CA LYS A 68 -17.21 -5.71 -8.26
C LYS A 68 -17.47 -7.02 -9.02
N MET A 69 -17.48 -8.14 -8.30
CA MET A 69 -17.86 -9.47 -8.82
C MET A 69 -19.34 -9.57 -9.22
N GLY A 70 -20.21 -8.69 -8.72
CA GLY A 70 -21.65 -8.74 -8.94
C GLY A 70 -22.38 -9.74 -8.04
N ILE A 71 -21.85 -10.03 -6.85
CA ILE A 71 -22.43 -10.95 -5.87
C ILE A 71 -22.53 -10.29 -4.49
N THR A 72 -23.29 -10.90 -3.57
CA THR A 72 -23.37 -10.44 -2.18
C THR A 72 -22.13 -10.84 -1.37
N LEU A 73 -21.87 -10.14 -0.26
CA LEU A 73 -20.78 -10.49 0.66
C LEU A 73 -20.91 -11.94 1.17
N THR A 74 -22.11 -12.35 1.57
CA THR A 74 -22.38 -13.74 2.00
C THR A 74 -22.02 -14.73 0.89
N LYS A 75 -22.39 -14.45 -0.36
CA LYS A 75 -22.08 -15.34 -1.48
C LYS A 75 -20.59 -15.39 -1.79
N PHE A 76 -19.88 -14.28 -1.59
CA PHE A 76 -18.43 -14.23 -1.74
C PHE A 76 -17.74 -15.11 -0.69
N ILE A 77 -18.18 -15.04 0.57
CA ILE A 77 -17.69 -15.91 1.65
C ILE A 77 -18.02 -17.39 1.37
N GLU A 78 -19.24 -17.71 0.91
CA GLU A 78 -19.59 -19.08 0.51
C GLU A 78 -18.63 -19.60 -0.57
N LYS A 79 -18.33 -18.79 -1.59
CA LYS A 79 -17.39 -19.17 -2.63
C LYS A 79 -15.98 -19.38 -2.08
N MET A 80 -15.56 -18.61 -1.08
CA MET A 80 -14.26 -18.83 -0.43
C MET A 80 -14.17 -20.25 0.13
N TYR A 81 -15.17 -20.68 0.90
CA TYR A 81 -15.20 -22.01 1.50
C TYR A 81 -15.53 -23.14 0.52
N GLN A 82 -16.15 -22.84 -0.62
CA GLN A 82 -16.34 -23.82 -1.71
C GLN A 82 -15.04 -24.16 -2.42
N ASN A 83 -14.13 -23.19 -2.55
CA ASN A 83 -12.87 -23.38 -3.25
C ASN A 83 -11.73 -23.81 -2.31
N SER A 84 -11.85 -23.57 -1.01
CA SER A 84 -10.84 -23.94 -0.01
C SER A 84 -11.47 -24.25 1.34
N SER A 85 -11.04 -25.33 2.00
CA SER A 85 -11.49 -25.66 3.35
C SER A 85 -11.10 -24.63 4.41
N SER A 86 -10.01 -23.88 4.19
CA SER A 86 -9.59 -22.79 5.09
C SER A 86 -10.30 -21.46 4.80
N GLY A 87 -11.04 -21.36 3.69
CA GLY A 87 -11.55 -20.09 3.18
C GLY A 87 -10.52 -19.27 2.41
N ASP A 88 -9.31 -19.80 2.19
CA ASP A 88 -8.28 -19.16 1.36
C ASP A 88 -8.52 -19.49 -0.12
N TRP A 89 -9.30 -18.65 -0.80
CA TRP A 89 -9.60 -18.87 -2.21
C TRP A 89 -8.50 -18.29 -3.09
N MET A 90 -7.68 -19.19 -3.63
CA MET A 90 -6.55 -18.91 -4.51
C MET A 90 -6.92 -19.13 -5.98
N GLU A 91 -6.50 -18.21 -6.84
CA GLU A 91 -6.60 -18.34 -8.29
C GLU A 91 -5.35 -17.80 -8.97
N PHE A 92 -4.94 -18.45 -10.06
CA PHE A 92 -3.99 -17.85 -11.00
C PHE A 92 -4.63 -16.66 -11.70
N ALA A 93 -3.83 -15.67 -12.07
CA ALA A 93 -4.31 -14.40 -12.60
C ALA A 93 -5.20 -14.59 -13.84
N ASN A 94 -4.84 -15.53 -14.72
CA ASN A 94 -5.63 -15.88 -15.91
C ASN A 94 -7.07 -16.31 -15.59
N ASN A 95 -7.30 -16.98 -14.46
CA ASN A 95 -8.64 -17.30 -13.95
C ASN A 95 -9.23 -16.13 -13.17
N ALA A 96 -8.41 -15.40 -12.42
CA ALA A 96 -8.81 -14.29 -11.57
C ALA A 96 -9.51 -13.15 -12.35
N VAL A 97 -9.20 -12.98 -13.63
CA VAL A 97 -9.91 -12.04 -14.55
C VAL A 97 -11.40 -12.37 -14.63
N LYS A 98 -11.79 -13.67 -14.64
CA LYS A 98 -13.20 -14.11 -14.70
C LYS A 98 -13.99 -13.60 -13.50
N TYR A 99 -13.32 -13.45 -12.36
CA TYR A 99 -13.88 -12.91 -11.13
C TYR A 99 -13.64 -11.40 -10.97
N LYS A 100 -13.05 -10.74 -11.96
CA LYS A 100 -12.71 -9.31 -11.93
C LYS A 100 -11.76 -8.93 -10.77
N TRP A 101 -10.97 -9.89 -10.29
CA TRP A 101 -9.93 -9.66 -9.27
C TRP A 101 -8.71 -8.95 -9.85
N VAL A 102 -8.49 -9.09 -11.15
CA VAL A 102 -7.51 -8.31 -11.91
C VAL A 102 -8.14 -7.87 -13.24
N GLY A 103 -7.77 -6.68 -13.71
CA GLY A 103 -8.30 -6.14 -14.95
C GLY A 103 -7.65 -6.74 -16.20
N TYR A 104 -6.32 -6.88 -16.20
CA TYR A 104 -5.55 -7.22 -17.38
C TYR A 104 -4.45 -8.22 -17.07
N ILE A 105 -4.20 -9.12 -18.01
CA ILE A 105 -3.02 -9.98 -18.02
C ILE A 105 -2.00 -9.35 -18.96
N VAL A 106 -0.75 -9.30 -18.52
CA VAL A 106 0.37 -8.75 -19.28
C VAL A 106 1.50 -9.76 -19.32
N ASP A 107 2.23 -9.82 -20.43
CA ASP A 107 3.34 -10.76 -20.61
C ASP A 107 4.68 -10.19 -20.13
N ASP A 108 4.84 -8.86 -20.23
CA ASP A 108 6.07 -8.16 -19.85
C ASP A 108 5.78 -6.77 -19.29
N ILE A 109 6.63 -6.29 -18.39
CA ILE A 109 6.55 -4.97 -17.76
C ILE A 109 7.95 -4.36 -17.70
N ILE A 110 8.11 -3.26 -18.43
CA ILE A 110 9.32 -2.46 -18.39
C ILE A 110 9.22 -1.49 -17.22
N ASP A 111 9.97 -1.80 -16.16
CA ASP A 111 10.06 -0.96 -14.97
C ASP A 111 11.17 0.10 -15.15
N THR A 112 10.78 1.35 -15.40
CA THR A 112 11.72 2.48 -15.53
C THR A 112 11.94 3.22 -14.21
N SER A 113 11.54 2.63 -13.08
CA SER A 113 11.69 3.27 -11.77
C SER A 113 13.13 3.19 -11.25
N PHE A 114 13.51 4.17 -10.42
CA PHE A 114 14.79 4.18 -9.74
C PHE A 114 14.68 3.35 -8.46
N THR A 115 15.30 2.17 -8.44
CA THR A 115 15.33 1.28 -7.26
C THR A 115 16.54 1.53 -6.36
N GLN A 116 17.55 2.24 -6.86
CA GLN A 116 18.76 2.57 -6.13
C GLN A 116 18.74 4.02 -5.68
N LYS A 117 18.92 4.24 -4.37
CA LYS A 117 19.19 5.59 -3.83
C LYS A 117 20.50 6.10 -4.44
N PRO A 118 20.59 7.34 -4.95
CA PRO A 118 21.86 7.87 -5.41
C PRO A 118 22.83 7.95 -4.23
N ASP A 119 23.87 7.11 -4.26
CA ASP A 119 24.97 7.12 -3.30
C ASP A 119 25.81 8.37 -3.53
N ILE A 120 25.40 9.47 -2.92
CA ILE A 120 26.26 10.64 -2.80
C ILE A 120 27.24 10.32 -1.69
N LYS A 121 28.47 9.93 -2.08
CA LYS A 121 29.60 9.81 -1.17
C LYS A 121 29.66 11.06 -0.30
N VAL A 122 29.28 10.94 0.97
CA VAL A 122 29.44 12.02 1.93
C VAL A 122 30.94 12.16 2.14
N ILE A 123 31.54 13.12 1.45
CA ILE A 123 32.88 13.59 1.83
C ILE A 123 32.66 14.27 3.17
N ASN A 124 32.90 13.55 4.28
CA ASN A 124 32.94 14.17 5.60
C ASN A 124 34.01 15.26 5.54
N PRO A 125 33.67 16.55 5.56
CA PRO A 125 34.68 17.57 5.72
C PRO A 125 35.26 17.33 7.10
N GLY A 126 36.56 17.04 7.15
CA GLY A 126 37.28 16.96 8.41
C GLY A 126 36.92 18.17 9.26
N LYS A 127 36.65 17.91 10.54
CA LYS A 127 36.44 18.88 11.63
C LYS A 127 37.04 20.26 11.33
N THR A 128 36.21 21.30 11.30
CA THR A 128 36.26 22.50 12.17
C THR A 128 35.28 23.54 11.62
N ILE A 129 34.11 23.70 12.27
CA ILE A 129 33.35 24.95 12.17
C ILE A 129 33.48 25.60 13.54
N LEU A 130 34.35 26.60 13.64
CA LEU A 130 34.33 27.56 14.73
C LEU A 130 33.06 28.39 14.56
N ALA A 131 32.12 28.22 15.49
CA ALA A 131 30.92 29.06 15.55
C ALA A 131 31.33 30.48 15.98
N SER A 132 31.45 31.39 15.02
CA SER A 132 31.42 32.83 15.29
C SER A 132 29.96 33.27 15.36
N ASN A 133 29.42 33.36 16.58
CA ASN A 133 28.14 34.02 16.80
C ASN A 133 28.32 35.53 16.63
N SER A 134 28.06 36.05 15.43
CA SER A 134 27.77 37.48 15.25
C SER A 134 26.27 37.70 15.34
N VAL A 135 25.85 38.25 16.48
CA VAL A 135 24.51 38.79 16.70
C VAL A 135 24.37 40.06 15.87
N ASN A 136 23.61 40.02 14.76
CA ASN A 136 22.85 41.18 14.24
C ASN A 136 21.89 40.78 13.10
N ASP A 137 20.67 41.28 13.25
CA ASP A 137 19.54 41.49 12.32
C ASP A 137 19.26 40.50 11.18
N LYS A 138 18.14 39.77 11.34
CA LYS A 138 17.48 38.89 10.36
C LYS A 138 18.43 37.95 9.62
N GLN A 139 19.03 37.03 10.37
CA GLN A 139 19.65 35.83 9.79
C GLN A 139 18.57 34.98 9.13
N SER A 140 18.37 35.18 7.83
CA SER A 140 17.69 34.19 7.00
C SER A 140 18.57 32.94 6.94
N ASN A 141 18.09 31.83 7.49
CA ASN A 141 18.82 30.58 7.44
C ASN A 141 18.73 30.00 6.02
N VAL A 142 19.86 29.91 5.34
CA VAL A 142 19.95 29.33 3.99
C VAL A 142 19.83 27.81 4.10
N LEU A 143 18.87 27.22 3.38
CA LEU A 143 18.71 25.77 3.34
C LEU A 143 19.84 25.14 2.50
N PRO A 144 20.30 23.92 2.85
CA PRO A 144 21.26 23.22 2.00
C PRO A 144 20.67 22.97 0.61
N LYS A 145 21.51 22.81 -0.41
CA LYS A 145 20.99 22.48 -1.75
C LYS A 145 20.39 21.07 -1.74
N PRO A 146 19.13 20.88 -2.18
CA PRO A 146 18.53 19.55 -2.25
C PRO A 146 19.30 18.72 -3.26
N LYS A 147 19.57 17.46 -2.92
CA LYS A 147 20.22 16.49 -3.81
C LYS A 147 19.19 15.91 -4.79
N PRO A 148 19.60 15.15 -5.82
CA PRO A 148 18.65 14.41 -6.65
C PRO A 148 17.68 13.60 -5.79
N PHE A 149 16.38 13.77 -6.04
CA PHE A 149 15.25 13.20 -5.28
C PHE A 149 14.99 13.77 -3.87
N ASP A 150 15.74 14.76 -3.40
CA ASP A 150 15.40 15.49 -2.18
C ASP A 150 14.33 16.56 -2.47
N VAL A 151 13.37 16.71 -1.56
CA VAL A 151 12.40 17.81 -1.56
C VAL A 151 12.29 18.41 -0.17
N TYR A 152 12.12 19.73 -0.10
CA TYR A 152 11.79 20.40 1.16
C TYR A 152 10.28 20.39 1.37
N HIS A 153 9.83 19.68 2.40
CA HIS A 153 8.48 19.85 2.93
C HIS A 153 8.49 20.90 4.02
N LEU A 154 8.55 22.18 3.63
CA LEU A 154 8.61 23.31 4.56
C LEU A 154 7.54 24.36 4.22
N TYR A 155 6.79 24.77 5.22
CA TYR A 155 5.89 25.92 5.15
C TYR A 155 6.65 27.17 5.65
N ASN A 156 7.00 28.08 4.74
CA ASN A 156 7.85 29.25 5.01
C ASN A 156 7.13 30.59 4.73
N PRO A 157 6.07 30.93 5.50
CA PRO A 157 5.25 32.11 5.25
C PRO A 157 6.01 33.43 5.49
N ASP A 158 6.90 33.47 6.48
CA ASP A 158 7.64 34.69 6.86
C ASP A 158 8.96 34.89 6.10
N LYS A 159 9.21 34.06 5.07
CA LYS A 159 10.47 34.03 4.28
C LYS A 159 11.73 33.95 5.14
N PHE A 160 11.61 33.30 6.29
CA PHE A 160 12.71 33.10 7.22
C PHE A 160 13.81 32.24 6.61
N TYR A 161 13.44 31.29 5.74
CA TYR A 161 14.39 30.49 4.95
C TYR A 161 14.57 31.05 3.54
N GLN A 162 15.80 31.07 3.05
CA GLN A 162 16.16 31.44 1.67
C GLN A 162 16.64 30.21 0.89
N TYR A 163 16.29 30.15 -0.41
CA TYR A 163 16.58 29.04 -1.33
C TYR A 163 17.84 29.30 -2.16
#